data_AF-A0A4Q2DCQ3-F1
#
_entry.id   AF-A0A4Q2DCQ3-F1
#
_cell.length_a   1.000
_cell.length_b   1.000
_cell.length_c   1.000
_cell.angle_alpha   90.00
_cell.angle_beta   90.00
_cell.angle_gamma   90.00
#
_symmetry.space_group_name_H-M   'P 1'
#
loop_
_entity.id
_entity.type
_entity.pdbx_description
1 polymer ?
#
loop_
_entity_poly.entity_id
_entity_poly.type
_entity_poly.pdbx_seq_one_letter_code
_entity_poly.pdbx_strand_id
1 'polypeptide(L)'
;MCIAAWLTAKYNSNSDAPFGSVRVRVRYILFCSIWTIVMGTAFLVFLVLGSVMSSVAAHFIFLIITFILWVAAAAAITESLGGGLSCSHQNYFTYCGQLNAVEGFAWLIWILVTITLIMVIIRGISVARSGGGIKESMTAEA
;
A
#
# COMPACT_ATOMS: atom_id res chain seq x y z
N MET A 1 -0.08 -7.20 -6.45
CA MET A 1 -0.95 -8.30 -6.02
C MET A 1 -1.44 -9.07 -7.24
N CYS A 2 -1.03 -10.34 -7.37
CA CYS A 2 -1.28 -11.14 -8.58
C CYS A 2 -2.77 -11.38 -8.87
N ILE A 3 -3.59 -11.49 -7.81
CA ILE A 3 -5.04 -11.73 -7.97
C ILE A 3 -5.77 -10.51 -8.58
N ALA A 4 -5.35 -9.28 -8.28
CA ALA A 4 -5.89 -8.08 -8.92
C ALA A 4 -5.47 -7.97 -10.40
N ALA A 5 -4.24 -8.38 -10.73
CA ALA A 5 -3.78 -8.45 -12.12
C ALA A 5 -4.58 -9.47 -12.92
N TRP A 6 -4.80 -10.67 -12.35
CA TRP A 6 -5.59 -11.72 -12.98
C TRP A 6 -7.05 -11.31 -13.21
N LEU A 7 -7.70 -10.71 -12.21
CA LEU A 7 -9.08 -10.19 -12.36
C LEU A 7 -9.14 -9.09 -13.43
N THR A 8 -8.16 -8.17 -13.45
CA THR A 8 -8.09 -7.13 -14.48
C THR A 8 -7.98 -7.75 -15.87
N ALA A 9 -7.14 -8.78 -16.05
CA ALA A 9 -7.01 -9.49 -17.32
C ALA A 9 -8.31 -10.20 -17.73
N LYS A 10 -8.98 -10.87 -16.78
CA LYS A 10 -10.28 -11.52 -17.01
C LYS A 10 -11.37 -10.54 -17.41
N TYR A 11 -11.50 -9.42 -16.68
CA TYR A 11 -12.48 -8.38 -16.99
C TYR A 11 -12.21 -7.66 -18.32
N ASN A 12 -10.95 -7.63 -18.77
CA ASN A 12 -10.59 -7.09 -20.08
C ASN A 12 -10.87 -8.09 -21.22
N SER A 13 -10.63 -9.38 -20.99
CA SER A 13 -10.79 -10.44 -22.01
C SER A 13 -12.23 -10.79 -22.28
N ASN A 14 -13.03 -10.94 -21.22
CA ASN A 14 -14.36 -11.55 -21.35
C ASN A 14 -15.52 -10.57 -21.12
N SER A 15 -15.24 -9.31 -20.75
CA SER A 15 -16.26 -8.35 -20.30
C SER A 15 -17.16 -8.82 -19.13
N ASP A 16 -16.80 -9.91 -18.44
CA ASP A 16 -17.53 -10.50 -17.31
C ASP A 16 -17.44 -9.69 -15.99
N ALA A 17 -17.19 -8.37 -16.07
CA ALA A 17 -17.19 -7.55 -14.87
C ALA A 17 -18.64 -7.39 -14.40
N PRO A 18 -18.98 -7.77 -13.15
CA PRO A 18 -20.36 -7.66 -12.66
C PRO A 18 -20.85 -6.21 -12.71
N PHE A 19 -19.94 -5.25 -12.51
CA PHE A 19 -20.17 -3.83 -12.69
C PHE A 19 -18.94 -3.07 -13.18
N GLY A 20 -19.18 -1.92 -13.81
CA GLY A 20 -18.11 -0.96 -14.13
C GLY A 20 -17.35 -0.46 -12.88
N SER A 21 -18.04 -0.30 -11.74
CA SER A 21 -17.45 0.13 -10.47
C SER A 21 -16.40 -0.85 -9.94
N VAL A 22 -16.73 -2.15 -9.91
CA VAL A 22 -15.83 -3.22 -9.47
C VAL A 22 -14.58 -3.28 -10.35
N ARG A 23 -14.76 -3.19 -11.68
CA ARG A 23 -13.64 -3.18 -12.63
C ARG A 23 -12.68 -2.02 -12.38
N VAL A 24 -13.18 -0.81 -12.13
CA VAL A 24 -12.34 0.36 -11.84
C VAL A 24 -11.57 0.19 -10.53
N ARG A 25 -12.22 -0.34 -9.49
CA ARG A 25 -11.62 -0.53 -8.16
C ARG A 25 -10.54 -1.61 -8.16
N VAL A 26 -10.74 -2.71 -8.88
CA VAL A 26 -9.71 -3.75 -9.06
C VAL A 26 -8.48 -3.20 -9.81
N ARG A 27 -8.69 -2.35 -10.83
CA ARG A 27 -7.59 -1.67 -11.53
C ARG A 27 -6.84 -0.69 -10.63
N TYR A 28 -7.55 0.03 -9.75
CA TYR A 28 -6.92 0.90 -8.76
C TYR A 28 -6.06 0.09 -7.77
N ILE A 29 -6.54 -1.06 -7.29
CA ILE A 29 -5.75 -1.97 -6.44
C ILE A 29 -4.49 -2.49 -7.17
N LEU A 30 -4.60 -2.78 -8.47
CA LEU A 30 -3.45 -3.13 -9.30
C LEU A 30 -2.43 -1.98 -9.37
N PHE A 31 -2.90 -0.74 -9.56
CA PHE A 31 -2.04 0.45 -9.49
C PHE A 31 -1.34 0.58 -8.13
N CYS A 32 -2.08 0.47 -7.01
CA CYS A 32 -1.51 0.53 -5.66
C CYS A 32 -0.44 -0.55 -5.46
N SER A 33 -0.67 -1.75 -6.00
CA SER A 33 0.31 -2.83 -5.97
C SER A 33 1.59 -2.50 -6.73
N ILE A 34 1.47 -1.95 -7.94
CA ILE A 34 2.62 -1.56 -8.77
C ILE A 34 3.38 -0.43 -8.09
N TRP A 35 2.68 0.58 -7.60
CA TRP A 35 3.25 1.68 -6.81
C TRP A 35 4.09 1.16 -5.64
N THR A 36 3.52 0.29 -4.79
CA THR A 36 4.21 -0.22 -3.62
C THR A 36 5.44 -1.05 -3.98
N ILE A 37 5.38 -1.88 -5.04
CA ILE A 37 6.54 -2.67 -5.47
C ILE A 37 7.62 -1.77 -6.06
N VAL A 38 7.28 -0.92 -7.04
CA VAL A 38 8.26 -0.09 -7.75
C VAL A 38 8.94 0.88 -6.78
N MET A 39 8.15 1.62 -6.00
CA MET A 39 8.70 2.58 -5.05
C MET A 39 9.38 1.87 -3.88
N GLY A 40 8.82 0.78 -3.37
CA GLY A 40 9.44 -0.02 -2.31
C GLY A 40 10.82 -0.56 -2.72
N THR A 41 10.93 -1.12 -3.92
CA THR A 41 12.21 -1.57 -4.47
C THR A 41 13.19 -0.41 -4.68
N ALA A 42 12.72 0.72 -5.20
CA ALA A 42 13.56 1.91 -5.34
C ALA A 42 14.12 2.35 -3.98
N PHE A 43 13.27 2.48 -2.95
CA PHE A 43 13.70 2.84 -1.59
C PHE A 43 14.70 1.84 -1.00
N LEU A 44 14.53 0.53 -1.22
CA LEU A 44 15.50 -0.48 -0.80
C LEU A 44 16.85 -0.35 -1.52
N VAL A 45 16.85 -0.11 -2.83
CA VAL A 45 18.09 0.09 -3.60
C VAL A 45 18.82 1.35 -3.11
N PHE A 46 18.09 2.46 -2.93
CA PHE A 46 18.68 3.71 -2.47
C PHE A 46 19.16 3.66 -1.01
N LEU A 47 18.53 2.83 -0.17
CA LEU A 47 19.02 2.51 1.18
C LEU A 47 20.40 1.85 1.12
N VAL A 48 20.59 0.85 0.24
CA VAL A 48 21.87 0.15 0.09
C VAL A 48 22.96 1.05 -0.50
N LEU A 49 22.58 1.96 -1.40
CA LEU A 49 23.50 2.92 -2.03
C LEU A 49 23.86 4.13 -1.15
N GLY A 50 23.25 4.27 0.04
CA GLY A 50 23.55 5.36 0.97
C GLY A 50 23.10 6.75 0.49
N SER A 51 22.03 6.85 -0.30
CA SER A 51 21.56 8.13 -0.84
C SER A 51 20.67 8.92 0.14
N VAL A 52 20.38 10.19 -0.15
CA VAL A 52 19.42 11.01 0.63
C VAL A 52 18.01 10.41 0.75
N MET A 53 17.61 9.51 -0.16
CA MET A 53 16.36 8.73 -0.05
C MET A 53 16.41 7.69 1.08
N SER A 54 17.58 7.40 1.65
CA SER A 54 17.74 6.64 2.89
C SER A 54 17.21 7.37 4.13
N SER A 55 16.89 8.67 4.03
CA SER A 55 16.45 9.45 5.19
C SER A 55 15.11 8.96 5.76
N VAL A 56 14.95 9.11 7.07
CA VAL A 56 13.69 8.80 7.79
C VAL A 56 12.53 9.63 7.25
N ALA A 57 12.79 10.89 6.89
CA ALA A 57 11.79 11.78 6.30
C ALA A 57 11.29 11.29 4.93
N ALA A 58 12.18 10.82 4.06
CA ALA A 58 11.79 10.28 2.76
C ALA A 58 10.94 9.01 2.90
N HIS A 59 11.30 8.11 3.82
CA HIS A 59 10.53 6.92 4.13
C HIS A 59 9.15 7.28 4.70
N PHE A 60 9.05 8.29 5.56
CA PHE A 60 7.78 8.77 6.10
C PHE A 60 6.85 9.29 4.99
N ILE A 61 7.35 10.13 4.08
CA ILE A 61 6.57 10.66 2.94
C ILE A 61 6.09 9.53 2.03
N PHE A 62 6.96 8.56 1.73
CA PHE A 62 6.57 7.40 0.92
C PHE A 62 5.49 6.55 1.61
N LEU A 63 5.64 6.27 2.90
CA LEU A 63 4.69 5.45 3.66
C LEU A 63 3.36 6.15 3.86
N ILE A 64 3.30 7.48 4.06
CA ILE A 64 2.02 8.18 4.21
C ILE A 64 1.24 8.21 2.89
N ILE A 65 1.90 8.41 1.75
CA ILE A 65 1.25 8.31 0.43
C ILE A 65 0.73 6.88 0.24
N THR A 66 1.56 5.88 0.54
CA THR A 66 1.18 4.47 0.42
C THR A 66 0.01 4.12 1.34
N PHE A 67 -0.02 4.65 2.56
CA PHE A 67 -1.13 4.50 3.50
C PHE A 67 -2.43 5.05 2.91
N ILE A 68 -2.41 6.27 2.37
CA ILE A 68 -3.59 6.91 1.75
C ILE A 68 -4.09 6.11 0.55
N LEU A 69 -3.18 5.62 -0.29
CA LEU A 69 -3.53 4.80 -1.45
C LEU A 69 -4.20 3.49 -1.01
N TRP A 70 -3.66 2.79 -0.02
CA TRP A 70 -4.19 1.51 0.42
C TRP A 70 -5.50 1.62 1.21
N VAL A 71 -5.68 2.66 2.04
CA VAL A 71 -6.97 2.88 2.71
C VAL A 71 -8.07 3.23 1.69
N ALA A 72 -7.77 4.06 0.70
CA ALA A 72 -8.69 4.38 -0.38
C ALA A 72 -9.03 3.11 -1.20
N ALA A 73 -8.05 2.26 -1.45
CA ALA A 73 -8.23 1.02 -2.22
C ALA A 73 -9.13 0.02 -1.47
N ALA A 74 -8.86 -0.18 -0.17
CA ALA A 74 -9.61 -1.07 0.70
C ALA A 74 -11.06 -0.58 0.89
N ALA A 75 -11.23 0.70 1.25
CA ALA A 75 -12.57 1.29 1.42
C ALA A 75 -13.37 1.28 0.12
N ALA A 76 -12.74 1.62 -1.01
CA ALA A 76 -13.41 1.58 -2.30
C ALA A 76 -13.85 0.14 -2.64
N ILE A 77 -13.00 -0.88 -2.55
CA ILE A 77 -13.48 -2.23 -2.92
C ILE A 77 -14.58 -2.73 -1.96
N THR A 78 -14.45 -2.50 -0.65
CA THR A 78 -15.46 -2.84 0.35
C THR A 78 -16.83 -2.24 0.04
N GLU A 79 -16.89 -0.95 -0.33
CA GLU A 79 -18.17 -0.31 -0.68
C GLU A 79 -18.83 -0.92 -1.93
N SER A 80 -18.05 -1.46 -2.87
CA SER A 80 -18.58 -2.08 -4.10
C SER A 80 -19.13 -3.47 -3.86
N LEU A 81 -18.57 -4.15 -2.87
CA LEU A 81 -18.95 -5.52 -2.52
C LEU A 81 -20.03 -5.54 -1.43
N GLY A 82 -20.31 -4.41 -0.79
CA GLY A 82 -21.23 -4.30 0.35
C GLY A 82 -20.63 -4.81 1.67
N GLY A 83 -19.32 -5.06 1.69
CA GLY A 83 -18.59 -5.70 2.78
C GLY A 83 -18.81 -7.22 2.83
N GLY A 84 -17.73 -7.99 2.72
CA GLY A 84 -17.70 -9.44 2.97
C GLY A 84 -18.67 -10.28 2.13
N LEU A 85 -18.19 -10.92 1.07
CA LEU A 85 -19.03 -11.68 0.15
C LEU A 85 -19.37 -13.11 0.66
N SER A 86 -20.65 -13.48 0.64
CA SER A 86 -21.10 -14.87 0.85
C SER A 86 -21.22 -15.63 -0.48
N CYS A 87 -20.10 -16.16 -0.96
CA CYS A 87 -20.00 -16.79 -2.29
C CYS A 87 -20.73 -18.14 -2.45
N SER A 88 -21.28 -18.72 -1.37
CA SER A 88 -22.07 -19.96 -1.44
C SER A 88 -23.51 -19.76 -1.90
N HIS A 89 -24.06 -18.55 -1.72
CA HIS A 89 -25.46 -18.24 -2.03
C HIS A 89 -25.64 -17.12 -3.07
N GLN A 90 -24.57 -16.42 -3.45
CA GLN A 90 -24.64 -15.28 -4.36
C GLN A 90 -23.87 -15.52 -5.66
N ASN A 91 -24.61 -15.76 -6.75
CA ASN A 91 -24.07 -15.89 -8.12
C ASN A 91 -23.95 -14.54 -8.86
N TYR A 92 -24.19 -13.44 -8.15
CA TYR A 92 -24.21 -12.11 -8.74
C TYR A 92 -22.81 -11.56 -9.07
N PHE A 93 -21.81 -11.96 -8.28
CA PHE A 93 -20.42 -11.54 -8.47
C PHE A 93 -19.63 -12.62 -9.20
N THR A 94 -19.31 -12.39 -10.48
CA THR A 94 -18.38 -13.25 -11.20
C THR A 94 -16.99 -13.16 -10.58
N TYR A 95 -16.41 -14.32 -10.25
CA TYR A 95 -15.17 -14.45 -9.47
C TYR A 95 -15.28 -13.96 -8.01
N CYS A 96 -16.42 -14.25 -7.36
CA CYS A 96 -16.71 -13.87 -5.98
C CYS A 96 -15.58 -14.20 -4.98
N GLY A 97 -15.03 -15.42 -5.00
CA GLY A 97 -13.97 -15.81 -4.07
C GLY A 97 -12.70 -14.97 -4.24
N GLN A 98 -12.37 -14.64 -5.48
CA GLN A 98 -11.22 -13.80 -5.83
C GLN A 98 -11.45 -12.34 -5.42
N LEU A 99 -12.67 -11.82 -5.58
CA LEU A 99 -13.04 -10.48 -5.11
C LEU A 99 -12.99 -10.38 -3.58
N ASN A 100 -13.50 -11.38 -2.86
CA ASN A 100 -13.43 -11.44 -1.40
C ASN A 100 -11.97 -11.50 -0.91
N ALA A 101 -11.13 -12.28 -1.59
CA ALA A 101 -9.69 -12.33 -1.28
C ALA A 101 -8.99 -10.98 -1.56
N VAL A 102 -9.32 -10.30 -2.67
CA VAL A 102 -8.79 -8.98 -2.99
C VAL A 102 -9.13 -7.95 -1.92
N GLU A 103 -10.37 -7.94 -1.44
CA GLU A 103 -10.81 -7.07 -0.34
C GLU A 103 -10.02 -7.35 0.95
N GLY A 104 -9.92 -8.63 1.34
CA GLY A 104 -9.18 -9.03 2.53
C GLY A 104 -7.70 -8.67 2.46
N PHE A 105 -7.05 -8.92 1.32
CA PHE A 105 -5.64 -8.55 1.14
C PHE A 105 -5.41 -7.04 1.09
N ALA A 106 -6.36 -6.25 0.57
CA ALA A 106 -6.25 -4.80 0.60
C ALA A 106 -6.23 -4.26 2.04
N TRP A 107 -7.15 -4.74 2.90
CA TRP A 107 -7.16 -4.40 4.32
C TRP A 107 -5.90 -4.90 5.04
N LEU A 108 -5.45 -6.12 4.75
CA LEU A 108 -4.21 -6.67 5.32
C LEU A 108 -3.00 -5.79 4.99
N ILE A 109 -2.84 -5.38 3.74
CA ILE A 109 -1.72 -4.52 3.34
C ILE A 109 -1.82 -3.15 4.02
N TRP A 110 -3.02 -2.57 4.11
CA TRP A 110 -3.21 -1.32 4.84
C TRP A 110 -2.78 -1.43 6.31
N ILE A 111 -3.11 -2.53 7.01
CA ILE A 111 -2.66 -2.79 8.39
C ILE A 111 -1.13 -2.86 8.46
N LEU A 112 -0.49 -3.62 7.56
CA LEU A 112 0.97 -3.73 7.54
C LEU A 112 1.66 -2.39 7.28
N VAL A 113 1.11 -1.58 6.36
CA VAL A 113 1.62 -0.22 6.09
C VAL A 113 1.44 0.68 7.30
N THR A 114 0.32 0.57 8.02
CA THR A 114 0.06 1.32 9.25
C THR A 114 1.08 0.99 10.35
N ILE A 115 1.33 -0.30 10.58
CA ILE A 115 2.35 -0.75 11.54
C ILE A 115 3.73 -0.21 11.15
N THR A 116 4.08 -0.30 9.85
CA THR A 116 5.37 0.20 9.34
C THR A 116 5.49 1.72 9.52
N LEU A 117 4.42 2.48 9.25
CA LEU A 117 4.38 3.93 9.44
C LEU A 117 4.57 4.30 10.91
N ILE A 118 3.91 3.60 11.84
CA ILE A 118 4.09 3.79 13.29
C ILE A 118 5.56 3.57 13.68
N MET A 119 6.19 2.50 13.17
CA MET A 119 7.60 2.20 13.45
C MET A 119 8.52 3.33 12.96
N VAL A 120 8.27 3.88 11.76
CA VAL A 120 9.04 5.02 11.24
C VAL A 120 8.84 6.29 12.07
N ILE A 121 7.62 6.56 12.54
CA ILE A 121 7.34 7.69 13.44
C ILE A 121 8.12 7.54 14.75
N ILE A 122 8.07 6.35 15.38
CA ILE A 122 8.82 6.07 16.61
C ILE A 122 10.31 6.31 16.39
N ARG A 123 10.89 5.80 15.29
CA ARG A 123 12.31 6.01 14.96
C ARG A 123 12.63 7.48 14.72
N GLY A 124 11.78 8.22 14.01
CA GLY A 124 11.92 9.66 13.82
C GLY A 124 11.96 10.42 15.15
N ILE A 125 11.07 10.08 16.08
CA ILE A 125 11.05 10.67 17.43
C ILE A 125 12.31 10.29 18.22
N SER A 126 12.75 9.02 18.17
CA SER A 126 13.97 8.58 18.86
C SER A 126 15.21 9.35 18.39
N VAL A 127 15.37 9.54 17.07
CA VAL A 127 16.50 10.30 16.49
C VAL A 127 16.43 11.78 16.89
N ALA A 128 15.25 12.39 16.83
CA ALA A 128 15.06 13.78 17.25
C ALA A 128 15.37 13.99 18.74
N ARG A 129 15.02 13.01 19.60
CA ARG A 129 15.31 13.04 21.04
C ARG A 129 16.78 12.74 21.37
N SER A 130 17.47 11.93 20.57
CA SER A 130 18.87 11.58 20.84
C SER A 130 19.85 12.73 20.61
N GLY A 131 19.47 13.81 19.90
CA GLY A 131 19.96 15.19 20.08
C GLY A 131 21.47 15.51 20.10
N GLY A 132 22.38 14.54 19.94
CA GLY A 132 23.82 14.73 20.13
C GLY A 132 24.56 15.34 18.93
N GLY A 133 24.06 15.14 17.71
CA GLY A 133 24.85 15.40 16.50
C GLY A 133 24.99 16.86 16.05
N ILE A 134 24.07 17.76 16.44
CA ILE A 134 24.16 19.19 16.03
C ILE A 134 25.08 19.98 16.97
N LYS A 135 25.28 19.54 18.21
CA LYS A 135 26.21 20.19 19.14
C LYS A 135 27.66 19.77 18.93
N GLU A 136 27.92 18.54 18.51
CA GLU A 136 29.30 18.04 18.32
C GLU A 136 29.97 18.53 17.03
N SER A 137 29.22 18.78 15.95
CA SER A 137 29.82 19.32 14.71
C SER A 137 30.23 20.80 14.82
N MET A 138 29.78 21.52 15.85
CA MET A 138 30.15 22.93 16.09
C MET A 138 31.29 23.07 17.12
N THR A 139 31.69 21.98 17.80
CA THR A 139 32.81 21.98 18.75
C THR A 139 34.06 21.28 18.21
N ALA A 140 33.97 20.61 17.05
CA ALA A 140 35.12 19.96 16.41
C ALA A 140 35.97 20.90 15.53
N GLU A 141 35.56 22.17 15.38
CA GLU A 141 36.29 23.23 14.65
C GLU A 141 36.80 24.38 15.56
N ALA A 142 36.90 24.16 16.87
CA ALA A 142 37.51 25.10 17.83
C ALA A 142 38.75 24.48 18.48
#